data_AF-A0A7X9JGD1-F1
#
_entry.id   AF-A0A7X9JGD1-F1
#
_cell.length_a   1.000
_cell.length_b   1.000
_cell.length_c   1.000
_cell.angle_alpha   90.00
_cell.angle_beta   90.00
_cell.angle_gamma   90.00
#
_symmetry.space_group_name_H-M   'P 1'
#
loop_
_entity.id
_entity.type
_entity.pdbx_description
1 polymer ?
#
loop_
_entity_poly.entity_id
_entity_poly.type
_entity_poly.pdbx_seq_one_letter_code
_entity_poly.pdbx_strand_id
1 'polypeptide(L)'
;MSTKKQLRSESIKEKKIKKSTRVFYLSLIVGGGVVLLVIFFITIFSALFPPVDTDVMTKKERRVVKIYFSDQQERFLKAEKRHVIKESDIALQAQEIVKALLDGSKTGLVNTFPKNVSLRDVKIK
;
A
#
# COMPACT_ATOMS: atom_id res chain seq x y z
N MET A 1 -6.31 45.55 60.07
CA MET A 1 -6.64 44.15 60.45
C MET A 1 -7.43 43.52 59.31
N SER A 2 -6.90 42.46 58.69
CA SER A 2 -7.59 41.70 57.64
C SER A 2 -8.56 40.70 58.27
N THR A 3 -9.77 40.59 57.73
CA THR A 3 -10.82 39.73 58.29
C THR A 3 -10.51 38.26 58.00
N LYS A 4 -10.76 37.36 58.97
CA LYS A 4 -10.52 35.90 58.87
C LYS A 4 -11.11 35.24 57.61
N LYS A 5 -12.09 35.87 56.95
CA LYS A 5 -12.68 35.41 55.69
C LYS A 5 -11.80 35.68 54.45
N GLN A 6 -11.03 36.78 54.43
CA GLN A 6 -10.11 37.12 53.32
C GLN A 6 -8.88 36.22 53.28
N LEU A 7 -8.28 35.90 54.43
CA LEU A 7 -7.13 34.97 54.49
C LEU A 7 -7.49 33.56 54.00
N ARG A 8 -8.74 33.12 54.24
CA ARG A 8 -9.23 31.82 53.75
C ARG A 8 -9.39 31.82 52.23
N SER A 9 -9.91 32.89 51.62
CA SER A 9 -10.08 32.95 50.16
C SER A 9 -8.75 33.09 49.43
N GLU A 10 -7.77 33.82 49.98
CA GLU A 10 -6.41 33.91 49.43
C GLU A 10 -5.69 32.56 49.46
N SER A 11 -5.74 31.83 50.59
CA SER A 11 -5.10 30.51 50.70
C SER A 11 -5.69 29.45 49.73
N ILE A 12 -6.98 29.56 49.39
CA ILE A 12 -7.63 28.68 48.41
C ILE A 12 -7.22 29.05 46.98
N LYS A 13 -7.10 30.36 46.66
CA LYS A 13 -6.61 30.83 45.36
C LYS A 13 -5.15 30.44 45.13
N GLU A 14 -4.29 30.62 46.12
CA GLU A 14 -2.88 30.22 46.03
C GLU A 14 -2.71 28.71 45.79
N LYS A 15 -3.49 27.86 46.49
CA LYS A 15 -3.49 26.41 46.25
C LYS A 15 -3.97 26.05 44.83
N LYS A 16 -4.95 26.77 44.27
CA LYS A 16 -5.43 26.55 42.89
C LYS A 16 -4.39 26.96 41.84
N ILE A 17 -3.73 28.10 42.02
CA ILE A 17 -2.68 28.58 41.11
C ILE A 17 -1.51 27.60 41.07
N LYS A 18 -1.07 27.11 42.23
CA LYS A 18 0.02 26.13 42.37
C LYS A 18 -0.31 24.76 41.75
N LYS A 19 -1.60 24.39 41.68
CA LYS A 19 -2.07 23.16 41.02
C LYS A 19 -2.19 23.33 39.50
N SER A 20 -2.65 24.49 39.02
CA SER A 20 -2.80 24.81 37.60
C SER A 20 -1.44 24.84 36.86
N THR A 21 -0.43 25.49 37.45
CA THR A 21 0.92 25.56 36.84
C THR A 21 1.55 24.18 36.68
N ARG A 22 1.39 23.27 37.65
CA ARG A 22 1.87 21.88 37.52
C ARG A 22 1.19 21.12 36.38
N VAL A 23 -0.12 21.30 36.20
CA VAL A 23 -0.86 20.66 35.10
C VAL A 23 -0.41 21.22 33.75
N PHE A 24 -0.12 22.52 33.67
CA PHE A 24 0.41 23.15 32.46
C PHE A 24 1.77 22.56 32.06
N TYR A 25 2.72 22.44 33.00
CA TYR A 25 4.02 21.81 32.73
C TYR A 25 3.88 20.33 32.33
N LEU A 26 2.98 19.57 32.98
CA LEU A 26 2.70 18.18 32.58
C LEU A 26 2.15 18.10 31.16
N SER A 27 1.22 18.99 30.80
CA SER A 27 0.67 19.06 29.43
C SER A 27 1.74 19.43 28.41
N LEU A 28 2.69 20.31 28.77
CA LEU A 28 3.80 20.71 27.88
C LEU A 28 4.74 19.52 27.58
N ILE A 29 5.08 18.74 28.61
CA ILE A 29 5.94 17.56 28.48
C ILE A 29 5.25 16.47 27.65
N VAL A 30 3.97 16.20 27.93
CA VAL A 30 3.19 15.21 27.17
C VAL A 30 3.01 15.65 25.73
N GLY A 31 2.68 16.92 25.49
CA GLY A 31 2.54 17.48 24.14
C GLY A 31 3.85 17.39 23.34
N GLY A 32 4.98 17.74 23.97
CA GLY A 32 6.30 17.59 23.35
C GLY A 32 6.62 16.15 22.98
N GLY A 33 6.29 15.19 23.85
CA GLY A 33 6.47 13.76 23.58
C GLY A 33 5.64 13.26 22.39
N VAL A 34 4.39 13.72 22.26
CA VAL A 34 3.52 13.36 21.13
C VAL A 34 4.06 13.92 19.81
N VAL A 35 4.50 15.18 19.79
CA VAL A 35 5.08 15.80 18.59
C VAL A 35 6.34 15.05 18.15
N LEU A 36 7.20 14.67 19.09
CA LEU A 36 8.41 13.90 18.81
C LEU A 36 8.06 12.52 18.24
N LEU A 37 7.05 11.84 18.79
CA LEU A 37 6.55 10.57 18.24
C LEU A 37 6.05 10.72 16.81
N VAL A 38 5.25 11.74 16.50
CA VAL A 38 4.73 11.97 15.14
C VAL A 38 5.87 12.18 14.15
N ILE A 39 6.85 13.02 14.49
CA ILE A 39 8.03 13.26 13.64
C ILE A 39 8.82 11.97 13.44
N PHE A 40 9.04 11.20 14.51
CA PHE A 40 9.74 9.92 14.44
C PHE A 40 9.05 8.94 13.48
N PHE A 41 7.72 8.80 13.57
CA PHE A 41 6.96 7.98 12.63
C PHE A 41 7.09 8.47 11.20
N ILE A 42 6.97 9.78 10.94
CA ILE A 42 7.14 10.34 9.59
C ILE A 42 8.52 10.02 9.03
N THR A 43 9.58 10.20 9.83
CA THR A 43 10.96 9.92 9.38
C THR A 43 11.19 8.45 9.07
N ILE A 44 10.72 7.53 9.92
CA ILE A 44 10.86 6.09 9.69
C ILE A 44 10.05 5.66 8.47
N PHE A 45 8.80 6.10 8.36
CA PHE A 45 7.97 5.77 7.20
C PHE A 45 8.57 6.32 5.91
N SER A 46 9.11 7.53 5.91
CA SER A 46 9.76 8.09 4.73
C SER A 46 11.07 7.37 4.37
N ALA A 47 11.78 6.82 5.36
CA ALA A 47 13.02 6.06 5.14
C ALA A 47 12.77 4.60 4.74
N LEU A 48 11.79 3.92 5.34
CA LEU A 48 11.42 2.53 5.00
C LEU A 48 10.55 2.46 3.73
N PHE A 49 9.66 3.42 3.57
CA PHE A 49 8.75 3.56 2.43
C PHE A 49 9.03 4.92 1.79
N PRO A 50 10.13 5.08 1.04
CA PRO A 50 10.32 6.29 0.24
C PRO A 50 9.02 6.53 -0.54
N PRO A 51 8.52 7.77 -0.61
CA PRO A 51 7.30 8.09 -1.32
C PRO A 51 7.47 7.56 -2.74
N VAL A 52 6.81 6.44 -3.02
CA VAL A 52 6.92 5.74 -4.29
C VAL A 52 6.43 6.74 -5.30
N ASP A 53 7.31 7.17 -6.19
CA ASP A 53 7.00 8.07 -7.30
C ASP A 53 5.65 7.64 -7.88
N THR A 54 4.61 8.41 -7.62
CA THR A 54 3.25 8.06 -8.03
C THR A 54 3.13 7.99 -9.55
N ASP A 55 4.14 8.49 -10.25
CA ASP A 55 4.27 8.48 -11.70
C ASP A 55 4.51 7.05 -12.24
N VAL A 56 5.21 6.17 -11.52
CA VAL A 56 5.32 4.73 -11.90
C VAL A 56 4.13 3.89 -11.44
N MET A 57 3.28 4.42 -10.55
CA MET A 57 1.99 3.80 -10.18
C MET A 57 0.81 4.28 -11.03
N THR A 58 1.00 5.24 -11.94
CA THR A 58 0.01 5.50 -12.99
C THR A 58 0.01 4.38 -14.02
N LYS A 59 -0.89 3.41 -13.81
CA LYS A 59 -1.42 2.48 -14.82
C LYS A 59 -0.45 1.49 -15.47
N LYS A 60 0.16 0.59 -14.69
CA LYS A 60 0.12 -0.82 -15.13
C LYS A 60 -1.29 -1.36 -14.86
N GLU A 61 -2.28 -0.85 -15.60
CA GLU A 61 -3.66 -1.34 -15.54
C GLU A 61 -3.62 -2.85 -15.77
N ARG A 62 -3.97 -3.65 -14.76
CA ARG A 62 -3.96 -5.11 -14.92
C ARG A 62 -5.20 -5.50 -15.69
N ARG A 63 -5.05 -5.82 -16.98
CA ARG A 63 -6.16 -6.31 -17.81
C ARG A 63 -6.40 -7.78 -17.47
N VAL A 64 -7.65 -8.11 -17.16
CA VAL A 64 -8.06 -9.52 -17.00
C VAL A 64 -8.23 -10.10 -18.41
N VAL A 65 -7.34 -11.01 -18.78
CA VAL A 65 -7.41 -11.74 -20.05
C VAL A 65 -7.81 -13.18 -19.75
N LYS A 66 -8.70 -13.73 -20.57
CA LYS A 66 -9.02 -15.15 -20.54
C LYS A 66 -8.01 -15.88 -21.43
N ILE A 67 -7.18 -16.71 -20.83
CA ILE A 67 -6.22 -17.58 -21.51
C ILE A 67 -6.81 -18.98 -21.52
N TYR A 68 -6.61 -19.73 -22.60
CA TYR A 68 -7.20 -21.06 -22.76
C TYR A 68 -6.10 -22.12 -22.66
N PHE A 69 -6.31 -23.12 -21.81
CA PHE A 69 -5.43 -24.28 -21.63
C PHE A 69 -6.19 -25.57 -21.91
N SER A 70 -5.47 -26.65 -22.20
CA SER A 70 -6.08 -27.96 -22.42
C SER A 70 -6.55 -28.58 -21.10
N ASP A 71 -7.71 -29.24 -21.12
CA ASP A 71 -8.17 -30.05 -20.00
C ASP A 71 -7.25 -31.27 -19.77
N GLN A 72 -7.38 -31.92 -18.62
CA GLN A 72 -6.60 -33.13 -18.29
C GLN A 72 -6.80 -34.28 -19.29
N GLN A 73 -7.96 -34.32 -19.94
CA GLN A 73 -8.27 -35.27 -21.00
C GLN A 73 -7.89 -34.78 -22.40
N GLU A 74 -7.30 -33.57 -22.51
CA GLU A 74 -6.90 -32.89 -23.76
C GLU A 74 -8.01 -32.73 -24.82
N ARG A 75 -9.27 -32.91 -24.43
CA ARG A 75 -10.43 -32.82 -25.34
C ARG A 75 -11.02 -31.43 -25.49
N PHE A 76 -10.89 -30.62 -24.45
CA PHE A 76 -11.54 -29.30 -24.39
C PHE A 76 -10.57 -28.25 -23.90
N LEU A 77 -10.81 -27.01 -24.34
CA LEU A 77 -10.10 -25.83 -23.87
C LEU A 77 -10.85 -25.22 -22.67
N LYS A 78 -10.15 -25.09 -21.54
CA LYS A 78 -10.66 -24.44 -20.33
C LYS A 78 -10.08 -23.04 -20.21
N ALA A 79 -10.95 -22.07 -19.94
CA ALA A 79 -10.57 -20.67 -19.76
C ALA A 79 -10.04 -20.41 -18.34
N GLU A 80 -8.81 -19.91 -18.25
CA GLU A 80 -8.19 -19.42 -17.03
C GLU A 80 -8.09 -17.89 -17.10
N LYS A 81 -8.57 -17.20 -16.07
CA LYS A 81 -8.47 -15.73 -15.98
C LYS A 81 -7.09 -15.37 -15.46
N ARG A 82 -6.27 -14.68 -16.27
CA ARG A 82 -4.94 -14.20 -15.87
C ARG A 82 -4.89 -12.68 -15.93
N HIS A 83 -4.25 -12.10 -14.92
CA HIS A 83 -3.94 -10.68 -14.89
C HIS A 83 -2.67 -10.44 -15.71
N VAL A 84 -2.80 -9.70 -16.81
CA VAL A 84 -1.68 -9.29 -17.65
C VAL A 84 -1.51 -7.78 -17.49
N ILE A 85 -0.26 -7.31 -17.46
CA ILE A 85 0.05 -5.89 -17.44
C ILE A 85 -0.45 -5.30 -18.76
N LYS A 86 -1.32 -4.28 -18.71
CA LYS A 86 -1.74 -3.56 -19.90
C LYS A 86 -0.60 -2.69 -20.36
N GLU A 87 -0.05 -3.03 -21.52
CA GLU A 87 0.89 -2.20 -22.25
C GLU A 87 0.13 -1.20 -23.14
N SER A 88 0.78 -0.09 -23.48
CA SER A 88 0.21 0.96 -24.34
C SER A 88 0.06 0.51 -25.80
N ASP A 89 0.98 -0.32 -26.28
CA ASP A 89 0.97 -0.89 -27.63
C ASP A 89 0.24 -2.23 -27.67
N ILE A 90 -0.59 -2.42 -28.70
CA ILE A 90 -1.36 -3.65 -28.93
C ILE A 90 -0.41 -4.81 -29.24
N ALA A 91 0.69 -4.55 -29.96
CA ALA A 91 1.69 -5.58 -30.29
C ALA A 91 2.38 -6.10 -29.04
N LEU A 92 2.80 -5.18 -28.16
CA LEU A 92 3.41 -5.53 -26.87
C LEU A 92 2.41 -6.23 -25.94
N GLN A 93 1.14 -5.80 -25.94
CA GLN A 93 0.08 -6.49 -25.18
C GLN A 93 -0.13 -7.93 -25.66
N ALA A 94 -0.15 -8.16 -26.97
CA ALA A 94 -0.26 -9.51 -27.53
C ALA A 94 0.96 -10.36 -27.18
N GLN A 95 2.16 -9.79 -27.25
CA GLN A 95 3.40 -10.45 -26.82
C GLN A 95 3.34 -10.90 -25.35
N GLU A 96 2.85 -10.04 -24.45
CA GLU A 96 2.75 -10.36 -23.03
C GLU A 96 1.70 -11.43 -22.73
N ILE A 97 0.58 -11.42 -23.47
CA ILE A 97 -0.45 -12.47 -23.38
C ILE A 97 0.13 -13.83 -23.83
N VAL A 98 0.91 -13.85 -24.92
CA VAL A 98 1.52 -15.09 -25.42
C VAL A 98 2.60 -15.59 -24.46
N LYS A 99 3.43 -14.72 -23.89
CA LYS A 99 4.37 -15.12 -22.81
C LYS A 99 3.62 -15.72 -21.62
N ALA A 100 2.51 -15.11 -21.21
CA ALA A 100 1.68 -15.64 -20.13
C ALA A 100 1.05 -17.01 -20.47
N LEU A 101 0.84 -17.33 -21.75
CA LEU A 101 0.40 -18.65 -22.21
C LEU A 101 1.56 -19.66 -22.20
N LEU A 102 2.78 -19.23 -22.56
CA LEU A 102 3.99 -20.06 -22.55
C LEU A 102 4.48 -20.43 -21.13
N ASP A 103 4.29 -19.53 -20.16
CA ASP A 103 4.55 -19.82 -18.74
C ASP A 103 3.73 -21.00 -18.20
N GLY A 104 2.64 -21.35 -18.90
CA GLY A 104 1.77 -22.46 -18.54
C GLY A 104 0.66 -22.11 -17.55
N SER A 105 -0.17 -23.13 -17.25
CA SER A 105 -1.30 -23.00 -16.33
C SER A 105 -0.85 -22.96 -14.87
N LYS A 106 -1.41 -22.05 -14.07
CA LYS A 106 -1.23 -22.02 -12.61
C LYS A 106 -2.25 -22.87 -11.87
N THR A 107 -3.32 -23.27 -12.55
CA THR A 107 -4.42 -24.06 -11.99
C THR A 107 -4.27 -25.56 -12.23
N GLY A 108 -3.14 -25.99 -12.82
CA GLY A 108 -2.85 -27.40 -13.09
C GLY A 108 -3.51 -27.93 -14.37
N LEU A 109 -3.92 -27.05 -15.28
CA LEU A 109 -4.38 -27.44 -16.62
C LEU A 109 -3.18 -27.82 -17.50
N VAL A 110 -3.45 -28.60 -18.55
CA VAL A 110 -2.40 -29.06 -19.48
C VAL A 110 -2.02 -27.92 -20.42
N ASN A 111 -0.71 -27.66 -20.53
CA ASN A 111 -0.19 -26.64 -21.44
C ASN A 111 -0.45 -27.03 -22.89
N THR A 112 -0.91 -26.08 -23.70
CA THR A 112 -1.15 -26.28 -25.14
C THR A 112 0.13 -26.32 -25.96
N PHE A 113 1.24 -25.85 -25.39
CA PHE A 113 2.55 -25.83 -26.02
C PHE A 113 3.53 -26.78 -25.33
N PRO A 114 4.41 -27.44 -26.10
CA PRO A 114 5.48 -28.25 -25.54
C PRO A 114 6.48 -27.40 -24.74
N LYS A 115 7.30 -28.08 -23.93
CA LYS A 115 8.36 -27.43 -23.18
C LYS A 115 9.38 -26.79 -24.13
N ASN A 116 9.92 -25.62 -23.76
CA ASN A 116 10.93 -24.84 -24.50
C ASN A 116 10.44 -24.07 -25.74
N VAL A 117 9.14 -23.82 -25.87
CA VAL A 117 8.65 -22.88 -26.89
C VAL A 117 8.95 -21.45 -26.46
N SER A 118 9.56 -20.66 -27.35
CA SER A 118 9.85 -19.25 -27.15
C SER A 118 9.15 -18.40 -28.21
N LEU A 119 8.77 -17.19 -27.82
CA LEU A 119 8.14 -16.22 -28.71
C LEU A 119 9.22 -15.41 -29.43
N ARG A 120 9.23 -15.45 -30.78
CA ARG A 120 10.21 -14.75 -31.60
C ARG A 120 9.80 -13.31 -31.93
N ASP A 121 8.58 -13.12 -32.43
CA ASP A 121 8.07 -11.83 -32.87
C ASP A 121 6.52 -11.82 -32.88
N VAL A 122 5.91 -10.65 -32.76
CA VAL A 122 4.45 -10.46 -32.86
C VAL A 122 4.18 -9.31 -33.82
N LYS A 123 3.51 -9.62 -34.94
CA LYS A 123 3.07 -8.62 -35.91
C LYS A 123 1.55 -8.55 -35.92
N ILE A 124 1.02 -7.36 -35.73
CA ILE A 124 -0.41 -7.07 -35.87
C ILE A 124 -0.56 -6.26 -37.16
N LYS A 125 -1.45 -6.72 -38.03
CA LYS A 125 -1.72 -6.14 -39.35
C LYS A 125 -2.96 -5.26 -39.29
#